data_AF-A0A7S0P0T8-F1
#
_entry.id   AF-A0A7S0P0T8-F1
#
_cell.length_a   1.000
_cell.length_b   1.000
_cell.length_c   1.000
_cell.angle_alpha   90.00
_cell.angle_beta   90.00
_cell.angle_gamma   90.00
#
_symmetry.space_group_name_H-M   'P 1'
#
loop_
_entity.id
_entity.type
_entity.pdbx_description
1 polymer ?
#
loop_
_entity_poly.entity_id
_entity_poly.type
_entity_poly.pdbx_seq_one_letter_code
_entity_poly.pdbx_strand_id
1 'polypeptide(L)'
;HALHALSRDEALRMRIGVLHRPSAATSADAAAVAAAAWNELAAREAPLPALRRLLALLHLHGSRPLPLHSDLLPSDLADAVAARRDGVRELLQLHAQAAAAFELPSGTGPLILANGRLIEAGELLEAEDLELLVEFEFRQRAEGAAELLAAADGPSDAEGLSSTLMLAVAQTSRAAQAAAGEEAGRSDGIRPGDIPCEASCVRLPGAGPGEALELLVVLDPLSKEAQRFSPIMMGLQQALGLTIVLHLNPTLKLSEFPLASFYRYVVNLLPKYDADGALLSAQSDRAIFSALRTPQVLTLHVDAPEAWLVECVEAAYDMDNIRLSELGDKRTLTASYQLASLLIT
;
A
#
# COMPACT_ATOMS: atom_id res chain seq x y z
N HIS A 1 -13.62 -20.30 -6.84
CA HIS A 1 -13.65 -21.61 -6.15
C HIS A 1 -12.48 -21.82 -5.21
N ALA A 2 -11.21 -21.63 -5.63
CA ALA A 2 -10.07 -21.97 -4.77
C ALA A 2 -9.95 -21.18 -3.44
N LEU A 3 -10.50 -19.97 -3.39
CA LEU A 3 -10.50 -19.08 -2.22
C LEU A 3 -11.91 -18.84 -1.66
N HIS A 4 -12.81 -19.80 -1.86
CA HIS A 4 -14.17 -19.66 -1.31
C HIS A 4 -14.12 -19.65 0.22
N ALA A 5 -14.97 -18.86 0.87
CA ALA A 5 -15.12 -18.89 2.32
C ALA A 5 -15.56 -20.30 2.73
N LEU A 6 -14.90 -20.88 3.73
CA LEU A 6 -15.26 -22.17 4.30
C LEU A 6 -16.29 -22.01 5.42
N SER A 7 -16.23 -20.89 6.12
CA SER A 7 -17.24 -20.49 7.09
C SER A 7 -17.37 -18.97 7.10
N ARG A 8 -18.61 -18.53 7.33
CA ARG A 8 -18.94 -17.18 7.77
C ARG A 8 -19.37 -17.35 9.21
N ASP A 9 -18.80 -16.56 10.11
CA ASP A 9 -19.42 -16.39 11.43
C ASP A 9 -20.85 -15.87 11.22
N GLU A 10 -21.83 -16.34 11.99
CA GLU A 10 -23.24 -15.89 11.90
C GLU A 10 -23.34 -14.37 12.14
N ALA A 11 -22.38 -13.81 12.87
CA ALA A 11 -22.24 -12.38 13.09
C ALA A 11 -21.49 -11.63 11.96
N LEU A 12 -21.13 -12.30 10.85
CA LEU A 12 -20.38 -11.77 9.70
C LEU A 12 -19.03 -11.12 10.05
N ARG A 13 -18.48 -11.46 11.23
CA ARG A 13 -17.28 -10.87 11.84
C ARG A 13 -15.98 -11.27 11.15
N MET A 14 -15.98 -12.41 10.48
CA MET A 14 -14.78 -12.93 9.82
C MET A 14 -15.15 -13.84 8.66
N ARG A 15 -14.31 -13.77 7.62
CA ARG A 15 -14.22 -14.77 6.57
C ARG A 15 -12.97 -15.63 6.76
N ILE A 16 -13.16 -16.93 6.93
CA ILE A 16 -12.08 -17.92 6.96
C ILE A 16 -12.08 -18.67 5.64
N GLY A 17 -10.94 -18.65 4.97
CA GLY A 17 -10.60 -19.56 3.89
C GLY A 17 -9.47 -20.46 4.32
N VAL A 18 -9.25 -21.53 3.57
CA VAL A 18 -8.00 -22.30 3.66
C VAL A 18 -7.48 -22.42 2.22
N LEU A 19 -6.17 -22.55 2.04
CA LEU A 19 -5.52 -22.80 0.77
C LEU A 19 -4.63 -24.04 0.91
N HIS A 20 -4.78 -24.97 -0.04
CA HIS A 20 -3.95 -26.17 -0.09
C HIS A 20 -2.66 -25.87 -0.86
N ARG A 21 -1.51 -26.19 -0.26
CA ARG A 21 -0.21 -26.14 -0.91
C ARG A 21 0.27 -27.57 -1.18
N PRO A 22 0.33 -28.02 -2.45
CA PRO A 22 0.89 -29.33 -2.73
C PRO A 22 2.39 -29.32 -2.44
N SER A 23 2.85 -30.26 -1.61
CA SER A 23 4.28 -30.51 -1.45
C SER A 23 4.76 -31.48 -2.53
N ALA A 24 6.04 -31.43 -2.90
CA ALA A 24 6.64 -32.40 -3.83
C ALA A 24 6.69 -33.85 -3.28
N ALA A 25 6.38 -34.03 -1.99
CA ALA A 25 6.54 -35.30 -1.26
C ALA A 25 5.23 -36.11 -1.11
N THR A 26 4.08 -35.60 -1.55
CA THR A 26 2.81 -36.32 -1.48
C THR A 26 2.63 -37.24 -2.70
N SER A 27 2.30 -38.52 -2.47
CA SER A 27 1.92 -39.42 -3.57
C SER A 27 0.65 -38.94 -4.26
N ALA A 28 0.50 -39.21 -5.56
CA ALA A 28 -0.65 -38.77 -6.36
C ALA A 28 -2.01 -39.20 -5.76
N ASP A 29 -2.06 -40.39 -5.14
CA ASP A 29 -3.25 -40.91 -4.47
C ASP A 29 -3.57 -40.19 -3.15
N ALA A 30 -2.55 -39.79 -2.40
CA ALA A 30 -2.73 -39.07 -1.14
C ALA A 30 -3.19 -37.62 -1.37
N ALA A 31 -2.71 -36.98 -2.45
CA ALA A 31 -3.20 -35.68 -2.89
C ALA A 31 -4.69 -35.75 -3.30
N ALA A 32 -5.09 -36.79 -4.03
CA ALA A 32 -6.47 -36.98 -4.48
C ALA A 32 -7.48 -37.16 -3.33
N VAL A 33 -7.07 -37.74 -2.20
CA VAL A 33 -7.96 -37.90 -1.05
C VAL A 33 -7.99 -36.66 -0.16
N ALA A 34 -6.84 -36.01 0.08
CA ALA A 34 -6.78 -34.75 0.81
C ALA A 34 -7.68 -33.69 0.15
N ALA A 35 -7.71 -33.67 -1.19
CA ALA A 35 -8.57 -32.74 -1.89
C ALA A 35 -9.98 -33.24 -2.23
N ALA A 36 -10.27 -34.53 -2.10
CA ALA A 36 -11.65 -35.02 -2.01
C ALA A 36 -12.30 -34.59 -0.68
N ALA A 37 -11.55 -34.71 0.43
CA ALA A 37 -11.99 -34.21 1.73
C ALA A 37 -12.14 -32.68 1.71
N TRP A 38 -11.27 -32.00 0.99
CA TRP A 38 -11.40 -30.57 0.71
C TRP A 38 -12.66 -30.19 -0.08
N ASN A 39 -12.99 -30.96 -1.12
CA ASN A 39 -14.17 -30.71 -1.94
C ASN A 39 -15.47 -30.87 -1.14
N GLU A 40 -15.53 -31.85 -0.24
CA GLU A 40 -16.65 -31.98 0.71
C GLU A 40 -16.76 -30.77 1.64
N LEU A 41 -15.63 -30.24 2.11
CA LEU A 41 -15.59 -29.06 2.95
C LEU A 41 -16.04 -27.79 2.20
N ALA A 42 -15.55 -27.58 0.98
CA ALA A 42 -15.86 -26.41 0.18
C ALA A 42 -17.30 -26.43 -0.38
N ALA A 43 -17.91 -27.61 -0.50
CA ALA A 43 -19.27 -27.78 -1.00
C ALA A 43 -20.34 -27.68 0.10
N ARG A 44 -19.96 -27.67 1.38
CA ARG A 44 -20.90 -27.53 2.51
C ARG A 44 -20.62 -26.20 3.21
N GLU A 45 -21.60 -25.30 3.25
CA GLU A 45 -21.65 -24.26 4.29
C GLU A 45 -21.82 -24.98 5.64
N ALA A 46 -20.72 -25.43 6.24
CA ALA A 46 -20.74 -26.29 7.41
C ALA A 46 -20.33 -25.53 8.68
N PRO A 47 -21.00 -25.78 9.81
CA PRO A 47 -20.64 -25.15 11.09
C PRO A 47 -19.24 -25.59 11.56
N LEU A 48 -18.62 -24.78 12.43
CA LEU A 48 -17.30 -24.99 13.06
C LEU A 48 -16.94 -26.46 13.40
N PRO A 49 -17.84 -27.33 13.92
CA PRO A 49 -17.56 -28.75 14.17
C PRO A 49 -17.05 -29.57 12.98
N ALA A 50 -17.38 -29.22 11.74
CA ALA A 50 -16.87 -29.89 10.54
C ALA A 50 -15.42 -29.47 10.23
N LEU A 51 -15.08 -28.21 10.51
CA LEU A 51 -13.73 -27.66 10.43
C LEU A 51 -12.80 -28.34 11.45
N ARG A 52 -13.33 -28.65 12.65
CA ARG A 52 -12.64 -29.44 13.70
C ARG A 52 -12.18 -30.81 13.20
N ARG A 53 -13.05 -31.52 12.47
CA ARG A 53 -12.77 -32.87 11.94
C ARG A 53 -11.78 -32.85 10.77
N LEU A 54 -11.77 -31.78 10.00
CA LEU A 54 -10.90 -31.63 8.83
C LEU A 54 -9.47 -31.20 9.20
N LEU A 55 -9.30 -30.29 10.18
CA LEU A 55 -7.98 -29.98 10.72
C LEU A 55 -7.33 -31.22 11.34
N ALA A 56 -8.10 -32.04 12.07
CA ALA A 56 -7.63 -33.31 12.57
C ALA A 56 -7.11 -34.24 11.45
N LEU A 57 -7.78 -34.29 10.30
CA LEU A 57 -7.36 -35.10 9.14
C LEU A 57 -6.12 -34.55 8.41
N LEU A 58 -5.98 -33.23 8.31
CA LEU A 58 -4.81 -32.57 7.73
C LEU A 58 -3.59 -32.66 8.66
N HIS A 59 -3.80 -32.56 9.96
CA HIS A 59 -2.80 -32.78 11.02
C HIS A 59 -2.28 -34.22 11.02
N LEU A 60 -3.19 -35.19 10.95
CA LEU A 60 -2.87 -36.62 10.80
C LEU A 60 -2.01 -36.87 9.53
N HIS A 61 -2.33 -36.19 8.41
CA HIS A 61 -1.61 -36.31 7.14
C HIS A 61 -0.19 -35.71 7.12
N GLY A 62 0.03 -34.56 7.76
CA GLY A 62 1.35 -33.90 7.82
C GLY A 62 2.36 -34.63 8.70
N SER A 63 1.90 -35.33 9.73
CA SER A 63 2.75 -35.96 10.76
C SER A 63 3.20 -37.38 10.39
N ARG A 64 2.39 -38.14 9.64
CA ARG A 64 2.70 -39.49 9.11
C ARG A 64 1.88 -39.74 7.83
N PRO A 65 2.43 -40.42 6.80
CA PRO A 65 1.60 -40.93 5.71
C PRO A 65 0.64 -41.99 6.29
N LEU A 66 -0.63 -41.62 6.52
CA LEU A 66 -1.62 -42.61 6.95
C LEU A 66 -2.01 -43.51 5.77
N PRO A 67 -1.99 -44.84 5.95
CA PRO A 67 -2.76 -45.71 5.09
C PRO A 67 -4.24 -45.34 5.27
N LEU A 68 -4.88 -45.00 4.16
CA LEU A 68 -6.30 -44.71 4.07
C LEU A 68 -7.11 -45.99 4.27
N HIS A 69 -7.19 -46.46 5.51
CA HIS A 69 -8.22 -47.39 5.91
C HIS A 69 -9.47 -46.58 6.29
N SER A 70 -10.60 -47.00 5.72
CA SER A 70 -11.97 -46.51 5.95
C SER A 70 -12.37 -46.33 7.41
N ASP A 71 -11.60 -46.93 8.32
CA ASP A 71 -11.97 -47.12 9.72
C ASP A 71 -11.66 -45.90 10.60
N LEU A 72 -10.94 -44.91 10.05
CA LEU A 72 -10.56 -43.66 10.75
C LEU A 72 -11.39 -42.44 10.33
N LEU A 73 -12.16 -42.55 9.24
CA LEU A 73 -13.04 -41.50 8.75
C LEU A 73 -14.49 -41.81 9.18
N PRO A 74 -15.30 -40.81 9.54
CA PRO A 74 -16.74 -41.00 9.61
C PRO A 74 -17.23 -41.57 8.27
N SER A 75 -18.09 -42.61 8.30
CA SER A 75 -18.61 -43.31 7.11
C SER A 75 -19.07 -42.35 6.02
N ASP A 76 -19.79 -41.32 6.43
CA ASP A 76 -20.41 -40.34 5.55
C ASP A 76 -19.38 -39.49 4.79
N LEU A 77 -18.19 -39.29 5.38
CA LEU A 77 -17.09 -38.55 4.75
C LEU A 77 -16.27 -39.46 3.84
N ALA A 78 -16.07 -40.73 4.24
CA ALA A 78 -15.36 -41.72 3.43
C ALA A 78 -16.09 -42.00 2.10
N ASP A 79 -17.41 -42.16 2.16
CA ASP A 79 -18.26 -42.37 0.98
C ASP A 79 -18.27 -41.15 0.06
N ALA A 80 -18.30 -39.95 0.63
CA ALA A 80 -18.34 -38.70 -0.12
C ALA A 80 -16.97 -38.36 -0.77
N VAL A 81 -15.87 -38.68 -0.07
CA VAL A 81 -14.50 -38.65 -0.61
C VAL A 81 -14.35 -39.60 -1.79
N ALA A 82 -14.87 -40.84 -1.66
CA ALA A 82 -14.83 -41.84 -2.72
C ALA A 82 -15.63 -41.40 -3.95
N ALA A 83 -16.79 -40.77 -3.76
CA ALA A 83 -17.66 -40.28 -4.84
C ALA A 83 -17.08 -39.09 -5.63
N ARG A 84 -16.16 -38.31 -5.05
CA ARG A 84 -15.63 -37.08 -5.66
C ARG A 84 -14.18 -37.16 -6.15
N ARG A 85 -13.52 -38.31 -6.01
CA ARG A 85 -12.09 -38.54 -6.31
C ARG A 85 -11.65 -38.04 -7.70
N ASP A 86 -12.51 -38.10 -8.71
CA ASP A 86 -12.18 -37.68 -10.08
C ASP A 86 -12.22 -36.15 -10.31
N GLY A 87 -13.03 -35.39 -9.55
CA GLY A 87 -13.13 -33.92 -9.64
C GLY A 87 -12.07 -33.16 -8.83
N VAL A 88 -11.21 -33.88 -8.12
CA VAL A 88 -10.24 -33.34 -7.16
C VAL A 88 -9.01 -32.75 -7.85
N ARG A 89 -8.59 -33.36 -8.96
CA ARG A 89 -7.36 -32.99 -9.64
C ARG A 89 -7.40 -31.57 -10.19
N GLU A 90 -8.53 -31.16 -10.77
CA GLU A 90 -8.74 -29.81 -11.29
C GLU A 90 -8.72 -28.78 -10.16
N LEU A 91 -9.35 -29.07 -9.02
CA LEU A 91 -9.35 -28.17 -7.88
C LEU A 91 -7.96 -28.05 -7.22
N LEU A 92 -7.21 -29.15 -7.09
CA LEU A 92 -5.82 -29.12 -6.65
C LEU A 92 -4.94 -28.27 -7.56
N GLN A 93 -5.15 -28.38 -8.87
CA GLN A 93 -4.45 -27.54 -9.84
C GLN A 93 -4.81 -26.06 -9.66
N LEU A 94 -6.08 -25.72 -9.40
CA LEU A 94 -6.49 -24.35 -9.11
C LEU A 94 -5.86 -23.83 -7.81
N HIS A 95 -5.76 -24.64 -6.76
CA HIS A 95 -5.11 -24.28 -5.50
C HIS A 95 -3.61 -24.08 -5.66
N ALA A 96 -2.95 -24.96 -6.43
CA ALA A 96 -1.54 -24.85 -6.77
C ALA A 96 -1.24 -23.60 -7.62
N GLN A 97 -2.09 -23.32 -8.61
CA GLN A 97 -1.99 -22.11 -9.43
C GLN A 97 -2.19 -20.85 -8.58
N ALA A 98 -3.17 -20.84 -7.67
CA ALA A 98 -3.38 -19.73 -6.75
C ALA A 98 -2.18 -19.55 -5.81
N ALA A 99 -1.65 -20.62 -5.23
CA ALA A 99 -0.47 -20.55 -4.37
C ALA A 99 0.77 -20.03 -5.11
N ALA A 100 0.98 -20.46 -6.36
CA ALA A 100 2.05 -19.98 -7.21
C ALA A 100 1.87 -18.51 -7.60
N ALA A 101 0.64 -18.06 -7.88
CA ALA A 101 0.33 -16.67 -8.19
C ALA A 101 0.60 -15.72 -7.01
N PHE A 102 0.52 -16.22 -5.77
CA PHE A 102 0.87 -15.48 -4.56
C PHE A 102 2.32 -15.68 -4.11
N GLU A 103 3.16 -16.34 -4.92
CA GLU A 103 4.57 -16.63 -4.61
C GLU A 103 4.77 -17.33 -3.25
N LEU A 104 3.80 -18.15 -2.84
CA LEU A 104 3.83 -18.79 -1.52
C LEU A 104 4.83 -19.95 -1.51
N PRO A 105 5.67 -20.06 -0.46
CA PRO A 105 6.65 -21.14 -0.38
C PRO A 105 5.96 -22.49 -0.33
N SER A 106 6.54 -23.50 -0.98
CA SER A 106 6.07 -24.88 -0.88
C SER A 106 6.21 -25.35 0.57
N GLY A 107 5.12 -25.82 1.16
CA GLY A 107 5.09 -26.27 2.56
C GLY A 107 4.27 -27.54 2.72
N THR A 108 4.44 -28.21 3.86
CA THR A 108 3.76 -29.47 4.19
C THR A 108 2.35 -29.25 4.78
N GLY A 109 2.04 -28.05 5.26
CA GLY A 109 0.78 -27.72 5.91
C GLY A 109 -0.17 -26.84 5.07
N PRO A 110 -1.50 -26.92 5.33
CA PRO A 110 -2.49 -26.01 4.75
C PRO A 110 -2.26 -24.57 5.26
N LEU A 111 -2.60 -23.60 4.42
CA LEU A 111 -2.60 -22.18 4.80
C LEU A 111 -4.01 -21.76 5.18
N ILE A 112 -4.18 -21.09 6.31
CA ILE A 112 -5.46 -20.49 6.71
C ILE A 112 -5.45 -19.03 6.28
N LEU A 113 -6.50 -18.61 5.59
CA LEU A 113 -6.75 -17.24 5.19
C LEU A 113 -7.79 -16.62 6.14
N ALA A 114 -7.36 -15.77 7.07
CA ALA A 114 -8.23 -15.07 8.01
C ALA A 114 -8.29 -13.57 7.68
N ASN A 115 -9.42 -13.10 7.13
CA ASN A 115 -9.61 -11.72 6.66
C ASN A 115 -8.42 -11.19 5.83
N GLY A 116 -7.92 -12.03 4.91
CA GLY A 116 -6.79 -11.69 4.02
C GLY A 116 -5.38 -11.93 4.60
N ARG A 117 -5.25 -12.29 5.89
CA ARG A 117 -3.98 -12.73 6.46
C ARG A 117 -3.76 -14.21 6.20
N LEU A 118 -2.56 -14.55 5.77
CA LEU A 118 -2.12 -15.94 5.63
C LEU A 118 -1.46 -16.39 6.93
N ILE A 119 -1.92 -17.54 7.42
CA ILE A 119 -1.43 -18.19 8.64
C ILE A 119 -1.06 -19.61 8.27
N GLU A 120 0.17 -20.00 8.56
CA GLU A 120 0.57 -21.39 8.41
C GLU A 120 -0.04 -22.20 9.55
N ALA A 121 -0.83 -23.21 9.20
CA ALA A 121 -1.30 -24.16 10.21
C ALA A 121 -0.08 -24.93 10.72
N GLY A 122 0.28 -24.69 11.98
CA GLY A 122 1.31 -25.46 12.66
C GLY A 122 0.89 -26.92 12.84
N GLU A 123 1.86 -27.76 13.21
CA GLU A 123 1.63 -29.19 13.44
C GLU A 123 0.68 -29.49 14.59
N LEU A 124 0.17 -28.54 15.38
CA LEU A 124 -0.67 -28.80 16.56
C LEU A 124 -1.98 -27.99 16.57
N LEU A 125 -2.45 -27.52 15.40
CA LEU A 125 -3.63 -26.67 15.34
C LEU A 125 -4.91 -27.47 15.63
N GLU A 126 -5.53 -27.20 16.78
CA GLU A 126 -6.78 -27.79 17.23
C GLU A 126 -8.00 -26.93 16.88
N ALA A 127 -9.19 -27.43 17.21
CA ALA A 127 -10.45 -26.77 16.97
C ALA A 127 -10.61 -25.50 17.82
N GLU A 128 -10.24 -25.62 19.08
CA GLU A 128 -10.23 -24.57 20.07
C GLU A 128 -9.28 -23.45 19.63
N ASP A 129 -8.16 -23.79 18.98
CA ASP A 129 -7.23 -22.81 18.42
C ASP A 129 -7.84 -22.00 17.26
N LEU A 130 -8.73 -22.59 16.46
CA LEU A 130 -9.44 -21.85 15.42
C LEU A 130 -10.46 -20.88 16.01
N GLU A 131 -11.17 -21.25 17.07
CA GLU A 131 -12.11 -20.35 17.75
C GLU A 131 -11.35 -19.20 18.41
N LEU A 132 -10.23 -19.51 19.06
CA LEU A 132 -9.31 -18.50 19.60
C LEU A 132 -8.74 -17.62 18.50
N LEU A 133 -8.35 -18.19 17.35
CA LEU A 133 -7.90 -17.44 16.20
C LEU A 133 -9.00 -16.49 15.71
N VAL A 134 -10.25 -16.95 15.67
CA VAL A 134 -11.39 -16.13 15.26
C VAL A 134 -11.54 -14.92 16.18
N GLU A 135 -11.60 -15.17 17.49
CA GLU A 135 -11.74 -14.11 18.48
C GLU A 135 -10.55 -13.15 18.49
N PHE A 136 -9.33 -13.68 18.43
CA PHE A 136 -8.10 -12.90 18.45
C PHE A 136 -8.02 -11.98 17.23
N GLU A 137 -8.25 -12.51 16.04
CA GLU A 137 -8.19 -11.75 14.80
C GLU A 137 -9.32 -10.72 14.70
N PHE A 138 -10.49 -11.02 15.25
CA PHE A 138 -11.57 -10.04 15.35
C PHE A 138 -11.15 -8.88 16.25
N ARG A 139 -10.80 -9.14 17.52
CA ARG A 139 -10.42 -8.10 18.48
C ARG A 139 -9.20 -7.29 18.03
N GLN A 140 -8.20 -7.94 17.44
CA GLN A 140 -6.96 -7.27 17.08
C GLN A 140 -7.04 -6.46 15.79
N ARG A 141 -7.84 -6.91 14.79
CA ARG A 141 -7.78 -6.32 13.44
C ARG A 141 -9.15 -5.98 12.84
N ALA A 142 -10.22 -6.68 13.20
CA ALA A 142 -11.52 -6.50 12.57
C ALA A 142 -12.50 -5.62 13.35
N GLU A 143 -12.39 -5.54 14.66
CA GLU A 143 -13.34 -4.84 15.54
C GLU A 143 -13.51 -3.36 15.14
N GLY A 144 -12.41 -2.61 15.09
CA GLY A 144 -12.47 -1.20 14.68
C GLY A 144 -12.95 -0.98 13.25
N ALA A 145 -12.63 -1.89 12.32
CA ALA A 145 -13.14 -1.82 10.95
C ALA A 145 -14.64 -2.11 10.89
N ALA A 146 -15.13 -3.06 11.70
CA ALA A 146 -16.55 -3.39 11.79
C ALA A 146 -17.36 -2.25 12.40
N GLU A 147 -16.85 -1.58 13.44
CA GLU A 147 -17.49 -0.41 14.05
C GLU A 147 -17.62 0.74 13.04
N LEU A 148 -16.57 1.04 12.28
CA LEU A 148 -16.58 2.08 11.25
C LEU A 148 -17.54 1.76 10.10
N LEU A 149 -17.59 0.49 9.68
CA LEU A 149 -18.52 0.04 8.63
C LEU A 149 -19.98 0.06 9.11
N ALA A 150 -20.24 -0.23 10.38
CA ALA A 150 -21.58 -0.15 10.96
C ALA A 150 -22.08 1.30 11.05
N ALA A 151 -21.17 2.26 11.20
CA ALA A 151 -21.49 3.70 11.19
C ALA A 151 -21.61 4.30 9.78
N ALA A 152 -21.12 3.60 8.75
CA ALA A 152 -21.15 4.04 7.36
C ALA A 152 -22.38 3.47 6.61
N ASP A 153 -22.83 4.16 5.56
CA ASP A 153 -23.83 3.64 4.62
C ASP A 153 -23.19 2.56 3.72
N GLY A 154 -23.00 1.38 4.29
CA GLY A 154 -22.43 0.21 3.62
C GLY A 154 -23.46 -0.60 2.82
N PRO A 155 -23.00 -1.64 2.10
CA PRO A 155 -23.89 -2.63 1.49
C PRO A 155 -24.83 -3.22 2.54
N SER A 156 -26.10 -3.45 2.18
CA SER A 156 -27.10 -4.00 3.09
C SER A 156 -27.17 -5.53 3.06
N ASP A 157 -26.55 -6.15 2.06
CA ASP A 157 -26.47 -7.60 1.93
C ASP A 157 -25.28 -8.17 2.71
N ALA A 158 -25.49 -9.35 3.31
CA ALA A 158 -24.51 -10.02 4.16
C ALA A 158 -23.18 -10.32 3.43
N GLU A 159 -23.23 -10.59 2.13
CA GLU A 159 -22.06 -10.91 1.32
C GLU A 159 -21.22 -9.66 1.01
N GLY A 160 -21.87 -8.56 0.64
CA GLY A 160 -21.26 -7.25 0.48
C GLY A 160 -20.59 -6.77 1.77
N LEU A 161 -21.27 -6.90 2.91
CA LEU A 161 -20.74 -6.52 4.22
C LEU A 161 -19.48 -7.32 4.59
N SER A 162 -19.54 -8.65 4.48
CA SER A 162 -18.41 -9.52 4.80
C SER A 162 -17.20 -9.26 3.90
N SER A 163 -17.44 -9.03 2.60
CA SER A 163 -16.38 -8.73 1.63
C SER A 163 -15.74 -7.35 1.89
N THR A 164 -16.56 -6.35 2.21
CA THR A 164 -16.10 -5.00 2.56
C THR A 164 -15.29 -5.01 3.85
N LEU A 165 -15.76 -5.73 4.88
CA LEU A 165 -15.02 -5.91 6.13
C LEU A 165 -13.67 -6.58 5.89
N MET A 166 -13.63 -7.69 5.13
CA MET A 166 -12.37 -8.36 4.80
C MET A 166 -11.40 -7.41 4.12
N LEU A 167 -11.86 -6.63 3.14
CA LEU A 167 -11.02 -5.67 2.43
C LEU A 167 -10.52 -4.57 3.37
N ALA A 168 -11.41 -3.98 4.17
CA ALA A 168 -11.06 -2.95 5.14
C ALA A 168 -9.99 -3.45 6.11
N VAL A 169 -10.17 -4.64 6.70
CA VAL A 169 -9.22 -5.25 7.62
C VAL A 169 -7.87 -5.53 6.97
N ALA A 170 -7.85 -6.05 5.74
CA ALA A 170 -6.61 -6.31 5.04
C ALA A 170 -5.84 -5.01 4.75
N GLN A 171 -6.53 -3.95 4.33
CA GLN A 171 -5.92 -2.65 4.03
C GLN A 171 -5.41 -1.94 5.29
N THR A 172 -6.22 -1.88 6.36
CA THR A 172 -5.82 -1.25 7.62
C THR A 172 -4.67 -2.00 8.29
N SER A 173 -4.67 -3.34 8.22
CA SER A 173 -3.56 -4.16 8.72
C SER A 173 -2.26 -3.86 8.00
N ARG A 174 -2.29 -3.73 6.66
CA ARG A 174 -1.10 -3.39 5.87
C ARG A 174 -0.59 -1.98 6.20
N ALA A 175 -1.50 -1.01 6.33
CA ALA A 175 -1.14 0.34 6.73
C ALA A 175 -0.48 0.35 8.13
N ALA A 176 -1.03 -0.40 9.09
CA ALA A 176 -0.45 -0.54 10.43
C ALA A 176 0.93 -1.21 10.41
N GLN A 177 1.14 -2.24 9.58
CA GLN A 177 2.44 -2.89 9.44
C GLN A 177 3.48 -1.98 8.79
N ALA A 178 3.10 -1.23 7.75
CA ALA A 178 3.99 -0.25 7.12
C ALA A 178 4.42 0.83 8.14
N ALA A 179 3.48 1.33 8.94
CA ALA A 179 3.77 2.30 10.01
C ALA A 179 4.64 1.72 11.14
N ALA A 180 4.62 0.40 11.37
CA ALA A 180 5.43 -0.26 12.40
C ALA A 180 6.83 -0.66 11.92
N GLY A 181 7.04 -0.84 10.60
CA GLY A 181 8.30 -1.25 10.00
C GLY A 181 9.31 -0.12 9.79
N GLU A 182 8.84 1.13 9.76
CA GLU A 182 9.72 2.29 9.83
C GLU A 182 10.16 2.49 11.29
N GLU A 183 11.47 2.67 11.54
CA GLU A 183 12.04 3.09 12.84
C GLU A 183 11.53 4.47 13.31
N ALA A 184 10.47 5.00 12.71
CA ALA A 184 9.65 6.10 13.20
C ALA A 184 8.87 5.62 14.44
N GLY A 185 9.56 5.46 15.57
CA GLY A 185 8.98 4.95 16.80
C GLY A 185 7.70 5.70 17.15
N ARG A 186 6.55 4.99 17.21
CA ARG A 186 5.25 5.41 17.79
C ARG A 186 5.07 6.94 17.88
N SER A 187 5.24 7.65 16.77
CA SER A 187 4.77 9.03 16.73
C SER A 187 3.27 8.90 16.54
N ASP A 188 2.48 9.35 17.52
CA ASP A 188 1.09 9.71 17.29
C ASP A 188 1.08 10.76 16.17
N GLY A 189 1.06 10.26 14.93
CA GLY A 189 1.12 11.08 13.74
C GLY A 189 -0.13 11.95 13.72
N ILE A 190 0.07 13.23 13.38
CA ILE A 190 -1.02 14.18 13.20
C ILE A 190 -1.97 13.61 12.14
N ARG A 191 -3.20 13.32 12.54
CA ARG A 191 -4.27 12.92 11.63
C ARG A 191 -4.91 14.17 11.02
N PRO A 192 -5.49 14.08 9.82
CA PRO A 192 -6.20 15.21 9.22
C PRO A 192 -7.32 15.80 10.09
N GLY A 193 -7.94 14.99 10.95
CA GLY A 193 -8.95 15.44 11.91
C GLY A 193 -8.40 16.11 13.18
N ASP A 194 -7.09 16.03 13.46
CA ASP A 194 -6.50 16.53 14.70
C ASP A 194 -6.27 18.05 14.67
N ILE A 195 -6.16 18.64 13.48
CA ILE A 195 -5.94 20.08 13.30
C ILE A 195 -7.15 20.71 12.60
N PRO A 196 -7.97 21.52 13.31
CA PRO A 196 -9.12 22.15 12.71
C PRO A 196 -8.69 23.17 11.65
N CYS A 197 -9.28 23.04 10.46
CA CYS A 197 -9.04 23.89 9.31
C CYS A 197 -10.06 25.04 9.27
N GLU A 198 -10.01 25.91 10.28
CA GLU A 198 -10.82 27.14 10.33
C GLU A 198 -10.08 28.31 9.66
N ALA A 199 -9.79 29.39 10.40
CA ALA A 199 -9.09 30.57 9.88
C ALA A 199 -7.58 30.37 9.68
N SER A 200 -7.03 29.24 10.13
CA SER A 200 -5.57 28.99 10.18
C SER A 200 -5.07 28.11 9.04
N CYS A 201 -5.92 27.76 8.08
CA CYS A 201 -5.58 26.89 6.96
C CYS A 201 -6.05 27.45 5.61
N VAL A 202 -5.49 26.91 4.55
CA VAL A 202 -5.97 27.07 3.18
C VAL A 202 -6.32 25.68 2.65
N ARG A 203 -7.60 25.46 2.35
CA ARG A 203 -8.08 24.23 1.71
C ARG A 203 -8.19 24.45 0.21
N LEU A 204 -7.45 23.65 -0.55
CA LEU A 204 -7.58 23.55 -2.01
C LEU A 204 -8.35 22.28 -2.31
N PRO A 205 -9.62 22.38 -2.74
CA PRO A 205 -10.41 21.19 -3.01
C PRO A 205 -9.80 20.39 -4.15
N GLY A 206 -9.80 19.07 -3.99
CA GLY A 206 -9.47 18.14 -5.07
C GLY A 206 -10.54 18.12 -6.16
N ALA A 207 -10.26 17.40 -7.24
CA ALA A 207 -11.18 17.22 -8.36
C ALA A 207 -11.04 15.82 -8.96
N GLY A 208 -12.17 15.25 -9.36
CA GLY A 208 -12.21 13.96 -10.03
C GLY A 208 -11.73 12.81 -9.12
N PRO A 209 -11.06 11.77 -9.65
CA PRO A 209 -10.71 10.58 -8.88
C PRO A 209 -9.69 10.86 -7.77
N GLY A 210 -8.92 11.94 -7.86
CA GLY A 210 -7.94 12.32 -6.84
C GLY A 210 -8.55 12.94 -5.60
N GLU A 211 -9.81 13.37 -5.63
CA GLU A 211 -10.45 14.04 -4.50
C GLU A 211 -10.43 13.21 -3.21
N ALA A 212 -10.45 11.88 -3.35
CA ALA A 212 -10.33 10.92 -2.25
C ALA A 212 -8.96 10.91 -1.55
N LEU A 213 -7.94 11.52 -2.15
CA LEU A 213 -6.61 11.70 -1.57
C LEU A 213 -6.54 13.08 -0.93
N GLU A 214 -6.27 13.11 0.38
CA GLU A 214 -6.05 14.34 1.12
C GLU A 214 -4.58 14.45 1.54
N LEU A 215 -3.94 15.57 1.21
CA LEU A 215 -2.59 15.91 1.62
C LEU A 215 -2.66 17.03 2.67
N LEU A 216 -2.45 16.66 3.93
CA LEU A 216 -2.27 17.61 5.03
C LEU A 216 -0.83 18.12 5.03
N VAL A 217 -0.67 19.44 4.92
CA VAL A 217 0.64 20.09 4.82
C VAL A 217 0.76 21.11 5.94
N VAL A 218 1.79 20.98 6.78
CA VAL A 218 2.13 21.97 7.81
C VAL A 218 3.49 22.55 7.47
N LEU A 219 3.54 23.85 7.14
CA LEU A 219 4.76 24.51 6.69
C LEU A 219 4.97 25.85 7.39
N ASP A 220 6.23 26.15 7.71
CA ASP A 220 6.65 27.52 8.00
C ASP A 220 6.84 28.24 6.66
N PRO A 221 6.02 29.26 6.32
CA PRO A 221 6.14 29.99 5.05
C PRO A 221 7.49 30.70 4.87
N LEU A 222 8.26 30.88 5.93
CA LEU A 222 9.57 31.53 5.91
C LEU A 222 10.73 30.52 5.84
N SER A 223 10.45 29.23 5.69
CA SER A 223 11.46 28.17 5.57
C SER A 223 11.91 27.94 4.12
N LYS A 224 13.12 27.38 3.94
CA LYS A 224 13.62 26.96 2.62
C LYS A 224 12.84 25.75 2.10
N GLU A 225 12.43 24.88 3.01
CA GLU A 225 11.64 23.69 2.77
C GLU A 225 10.29 24.06 2.16
N ALA A 226 9.63 25.13 2.66
CA ALA A 226 8.41 25.64 2.06
C ALA A 226 8.62 26.15 0.62
N GLN A 227 9.75 26.81 0.33
CA GLN A 227 10.09 27.25 -1.03
C GLN A 227 10.22 26.06 -2.01
N ARG A 228 10.78 24.94 -1.54
CA ARG A 228 10.92 23.71 -2.32
C ARG A 228 9.61 22.95 -2.46
N PHE A 229 8.85 22.80 -1.37
CA PHE A 229 7.66 21.96 -1.36
C PHE A 229 6.45 22.61 -2.03
N SER A 230 6.29 23.94 -1.95
CA SER A 230 5.14 24.65 -2.55
C SER A 230 4.88 24.31 -4.03
N PRO A 231 5.88 24.37 -4.94
CA PRO A 231 5.67 23.99 -6.34
C PRO A 231 5.42 22.49 -6.54
N ILE A 232 6.01 21.61 -5.72
CA ILE A 232 5.77 20.17 -5.77
C ILE A 232 4.31 19.87 -5.42
N MET A 233 3.84 20.46 -4.32
CA MET A 233 2.47 20.37 -3.85
C MET A 233 1.48 20.82 -4.94
N MET A 234 1.74 21.94 -5.61
CA MET A 234 0.93 22.41 -6.74
C MET A 234 0.97 21.45 -7.93
N GLY A 235 2.15 20.92 -8.28
CA GLY A 235 2.28 19.92 -9.33
C GLY A 235 1.48 18.66 -9.04
N LEU A 236 1.52 18.17 -7.79
CA LEU A 236 0.76 16.99 -7.37
C LEU A 236 -0.75 17.23 -7.43
N GLN A 237 -1.22 18.39 -6.99
CA GLN A 237 -2.64 18.75 -7.10
C GLN A 237 -3.11 18.80 -8.55
N GLN A 238 -2.33 19.37 -9.45
CA GLN A 238 -2.67 19.43 -10.87
C GLN A 238 -2.65 18.05 -11.53
N ALA A 239 -1.67 17.21 -11.19
CA ALA A 239 -1.50 15.91 -11.81
C ALA A 239 -2.49 14.86 -11.31
N LEU A 240 -2.79 14.87 -10.00
CA LEU A 240 -3.61 13.84 -9.37
C LEU A 240 -5.02 14.33 -9.05
N GLY A 241 -5.25 15.64 -8.92
CA GLY A 241 -6.54 16.18 -8.49
C GLY A 241 -6.79 16.03 -6.99
N LEU A 242 -5.73 15.97 -6.18
CA LEU A 242 -5.84 15.72 -4.73
C LEU A 242 -6.30 16.96 -3.94
N THR A 243 -6.95 16.72 -2.80
CA THR A 243 -7.33 17.77 -1.86
C THR A 243 -6.12 18.16 -1.01
N ILE A 244 -5.77 19.45 -0.96
CA ILE A 244 -4.70 19.94 -0.09
C ILE A 244 -5.30 20.71 1.06
N VAL A 245 -4.83 20.42 2.28
CA VAL A 245 -5.10 21.22 3.47
C VAL A 245 -3.78 21.79 3.97
N LEU A 246 -3.54 23.07 3.70
CA LEU A 246 -2.29 23.76 4.04
C LEU A 246 -2.45 24.57 5.33
N HIS A 247 -1.70 24.21 6.35
CA HIS A 247 -1.51 24.98 7.58
C HIS A 247 -0.19 25.73 7.53
N LEU A 248 -0.25 27.03 7.77
CA LEU A 248 0.94 27.86 7.91
C LEU A 248 1.31 27.96 9.39
N ASN A 249 2.50 27.49 9.75
CA ASN A 249 3.02 27.50 11.11
C ASN A 249 4.35 28.27 11.17
N PRO A 250 4.33 29.61 11.10
CA PRO A 250 5.54 30.41 11.10
C PRO A 250 6.19 30.45 12.48
N THR A 251 7.52 30.47 12.51
CA THR A 251 8.28 30.73 13.74
C THR A 251 8.15 32.20 14.16
N LEU A 252 7.61 32.45 15.36
CA LEU A 252 7.36 33.83 15.84
C LEU A 252 8.63 34.57 16.29
N LYS A 253 9.68 33.84 16.65
CA LYS A 253 10.95 34.42 17.12
C LYS A 253 11.99 34.32 16.01
N LEU A 254 12.14 35.40 15.25
CA LEU A 254 13.15 35.51 14.20
C LEU A 254 14.33 36.32 14.74
N SER A 255 15.49 35.68 14.89
CA SER A 255 16.75 36.36 15.23
C SER A 255 17.39 37.06 14.04
N GLU A 256 17.09 36.59 12.83
CA GLU A 256 17.62 37.08 11.57
C GLU A 256 16.57 36.98 10.46
N PHE A 257 16.85 37.56 9.30
CA PHE A 257 15.96 37.47 8.16
C PHE A 257 16.02 36.05 7.56
N PRO A 258 14.91 35.29 7.53
CA PRO A 258 14.97 33.85 7.30
C PRO A 258 15.22 33.45 5.84
N LEU A 259 14.87 34.30 4.87
CA LEU A 259 14.97 33.99 3.43
C LEU A 259 15.93 34.94 2.70
N ALA A 260 17.24 34.67 2.77
CA ALA A 260 18.27 35.48 2.10
C ALA A 260 18.49 35.16 0.60
N SER A 261 17.67 34.29 -0.01
CA SER A 261 17.87 33.82 -1.38
C SER A 261 16.56 33.75 -2.18
N PHE A 262 16.67 33.86 -3.50
CA PHE A 262 15.56 33.61 -4.43
C PHE A 262 15.57 32.14 -4.85
N TYR A 263 14.41 31.48 -4.81
CA TYR A 263 14.31 30.06 -5.13
C TYR A 263 13.26 29.78 -6.21
N ARG A 264 13.57 28.82 -7.08
CA ARG A 264 12.67 28.28 -8.11
C ARG A 264 12.91 26.78 -8.24
N TYR A 265 11.85 26.00 -7.98
CA TYR A 265 11.86 24.57 -8.26
C TYR A 265 11.37 24.31 -9.68
N VAL A 266 12.03 23.41 -10.39
CA VAL A 266 11.62 22.99 -11.73
C VAL A 266 10.93 21.64 -11.60
N VAL A 267 9.60 21.65 -11.62
CA VAL A 267 8.77 20.44 -11.61
C VAL A 267 7.62 20.58 -12.57
N ASN A 268 7.42 19.57 -13.41
CA ASN A 268 6.24 19.43 -14.25
C ASN A 268 5.84 17.96 -14.24
N LEU A 269 4.71 17.67 -13.59
CA LEU A 269 4.17 16.31 -13.49
C LEU A 269 3.19 15.99 -14.63
N LEU A 270 2.89 16.98 -15.48
CA LEU A 270 2.01 16.84 -16.63
C LEU A 270 2.79 17.09 -17.93
N PRO A 271 2.49 16.34 -18.99
CA PRO A 271 3.07 16.58 -20.30
C PRO A 271 2.61 17.93 -20.84
N LYS A 272 3.54 18.67 -21.44
CA LYS A 272 3.24 19.94 -22.13
C LYS A 272 3.26 19.71 -23.63
N TYR A 273 2.40 20.41 -24.35
CA TYR A 273 2.33 20.35 -25.80
C TYR A 273 2.51 21.74 -26.39
N ASP A 274 3.11 21.85 -27.57
CA ASP A 274 3.17 23.10 -28.32
C ASP A 274 1.82 23.40 -28.99
N ALA A 275 1.76 24.54 -29.70
CA ALA A 275 0.54 24.97 -30.40
C ALA A 275 0.14 24.01 -31.54
N ASP A 276 1.07 23.23 -32.06
CA ASP A 276 0.87 22.24 -33.11
C ASP A 276 0.51 20.85 -32.55
N GLY A 277 0.41 20.72 -31.21
CA GLY A 277 0.09 19.49 -30.50
C GLY A 277 1.26 18.53 -30.33
N ALA A 278 2.49 18.94 -30.65
CA ALA A 278 3.67 18.13 -30.43
C ALA A 278 4.08 18.17 -28.95
N LEU A 279 4.52 17.03 -28.42
CA LEU A 279 5.00 16.95 -27.05
C LEU A 279 6.27 17.80 -26.88
N LEU A 280 6.22 18.75 -25.95
CA LEU A 280 7.39 19.55 -25.60
C LEU A 280 8.40 18.70 -24.85
N SER A 281 9.66 18.76 -25.30
CA SER A 281 10.78 18.08 -24.63
C SER A 281 10.94 18.58 -23.20
N ALA A 282 11.28 17.68 -22.26
CA ALA A 282 11.64 18.03 -20.90
C ALA A 282 12.81 19.04 -20.82
N GLN A 283 13.64 19.11 -21.87
CA GLN A 283 14.71 20.11 -22.01
C GLN A 283 14.19 21.56 -22.13
N SER A 284 12.89 21.75 -22.36
CA SER A 284 12.27 23.07 -22.36
C SER A 284 12.09 23.65 -20.96
N ASP A 285 12.05 22.79 -19.93
CA ASP A 285 11.85 23.19 -18.55
C ASP A 285 13.10 23.90 -18.02
N ARG A 286 12.87 25.07 -17.40
CA ARG A 286 13.93 25.95 -16.95
C ARG A 286 13.48 26.78 -15.76
N ALA A 287 14.40 27.06 -14.84
CA ALA A 287 14.17 28.03 -13.79
C ALA A 287 14.32 29.45 -14.37
N ILE A 288 13.25 30.24 -14.32
CA ILE A 288 13.26 31.63 -14.77
C ILE A 288 13.10 32.56 -13.58
N PHE A 289 14.11 33.40 -13.35
CA PHE A 289 14.06 34.48 -12.38
C PHE A 289 13.80 35.80 -13.09
N SER A 290 12.52 36.14 -13.24
CA SER A 290 12.11 37.38 -13.91
C SER A 290 12.17 38.57 -12.97
N ALA A 291 12.50 39.75 -13.51
CA ALA A 291 12.42 41.04 -12.82
C ALA A 291 13.22 41.14 -11.51
N LEU A 292 14.34 40.42 -11.39
CA LEU A 292 15.27 40.59 -10.29
C LEU A 292 15.87 42.00 -10.32
N ARG A 293 15.60 42.79 -9.28
CA ARG A 293 16.18 44.11 -9.06
C ARG A 293 16.86 44.12 -7.71
N THR A 294 18.13 43.74 -7.68
CA THR A 294 18.94 43.76 -6.46
C THR A 294 20.31 44.36 -6.77
N PRO A 295 20.84 45.24 -5.89
CA PRO A 295 22.21 45.73 -6.00
C PRO A 295 23.24 44.73 -5.45
N GLN A 296 22.77 43.66 -4.80
CA GLN A 296 23.64 42.64 -4.21
C GLN A 296 24.25 41.75 -5.29
N VAL A 297 25.46 41.26 -5.01
CA VAL A 297 26.08 40.18 -5.77
C VAL A 297 25.31 38.89 -5.48
N LEU A 298 24.99 38.13 -6.52
CA LEU A 298 24.27 36.87 -6.43
C LEU A 298 25.18 35.70 -6.80
N THR A 299 24.88 34.54 -6.22
CA THR A 299 25.49 33.25 -6.58
C THR A 299 24.36 32.33 -7.04
N LEU A 300 24.53 31.67 -8.18
CA LEU A 300 23.60 30.66 -8.66
C LEU A 300 23.99 29.29 -8.10
N HIS A 301 23.08 28.70 -7.34
CA HIS A 301 23.24 27.36 -6.80
C HIS A 301 22.14 26.43 -7.35
N VAL A 302 22.54 25.23 -7.78
CA VAL A 302 21.59 24.18 -8.21
C VAL A 302 21.35 23.23 -7.05
N ASP A 303 20.17 23.34 -6.45
CA ASP A 303 19.68 22.43 -5.39
C ASP A 303 19.18 21.12 -6.03
N ALA A 304 20.09 20.16 -6.20
CA ALA A 304 19.80 18.84 -6.76
C ALA A 304 19.78 17.76 -5.67
N PRO A 305 19.11 16.61 -5.89
CA PRO A 305 19.20 15.45 -5.02
C PRO A 305 20.66 15.03 -4.78
N GLU A 306 20.98 14.53 -3.57
CA GLU A 306 22.35 14.20 -3.17
C GLU A 306 23.03 13.17 -4.10
N ALA A 307 22.25 12.24 -4.67
CA ALA A 307 22.75 11.25 -5.60
C ALA A 307 23.14 11.83 -6.98
N TRP A 308 22.84 13.10 -7.27
CA TRP A 308 23.05 13.72 -8.57
C TRP A 308 24.36 14.52 -8.58
N LEU A 309 25.26 14.18 -9.51
CA LEU A 309 26.39 15.04 -9.83
C LEU A 309 26.00 15.97 -10.98
N VAL A 310 25.93 17.27 -10.69
CA VAL A 310 25.53 18.29 -11.66
C VAL A 310 26.71 19.19 -11.99
N GLU A 311 26.95 19.42 -13.28
CA GLU A 311 28.05 20.24 -13.78
C GLU A 311 27.54 21.40 -14.64
N CYS A 312 28.23 22.54 -14.60
CA CYS A 312 27.95 23.67 -15.48
C CYS A 312 28.61 23.44 -16.85
N VAL A 313 27.81 23.44 -17.92
CA VAL A 313 28.28 23.16 -19.28
C VAL A 313 28.43 24.44 -20.09
N GLU A 314 27.55 25.41 -19.86
CA GLU A 314 27.55 26.68 -20.56
C GLU A 314 27.18 27.81 -19.61
N ALA A 315 28.06 28.80 -19.46
CA ALA A 315 27.78 30.02 -18.73
C ALA A 315 28.60 31.17 -19.32
N ALA A 316 27.92 32.26 -19.71
CA ALA A 316 28.59 33.44 -20.26
C ALA A 316 29.24 34.33 -19.18
N TYR A 317 28.87 34.11 -17.91
CA TYR A 317 29.31 34.88 -16.76
C TYR A 317 29.74 33.94 -15.64
N ASP A 318 30.46 34.48 -14.65
CA ASP A 318 30.77 33.75 -13.43
C ASP A 318 29.51 33.59 -12.57
N MET A 319 29.09 32.34 -12.35
CA MET A 319 27.88 32.01 -11.60
C MET A 319 28.02 32.22 -10.10
N ASP A 320 29.24 32.40 -9.60
CA ASP A 320 29.51 32.68 -8.18
C ASP A 320 29.50 34.17 -7.85
N ASN A 321 29.57 35.05 -8.87
CA ASN A 321 29.67 36.50 -8.72
C ASN A 321 28.79 37.25 -9.74
N ILE A 322 27.50 36.95 -9.73
CA ILE A 322 26.52 37.55 -10.65
C ILE A 322 26.17 38.97 -10.19
N ARG A 323 26.47 39.96 -11.04
CA ARG A 323 26.18 41.39 -10.81
C ARG A 323 25.20 41.91 -11.84
N LEU A 324 23.92 42.01 -11.45
CA LEU A 324 22.85 42.38 -12.39
C LEU A 324 23.01 43.78 -12.99
N SER A 325 23.68 44.69 -12.27
CA SER A 325 24.00 46.04 -12.75
C SER A 325 25.02 46.07 -13.90
N GLU A 326 25.86 45.03 -14.01
CA GLU A 326 26.96 44.97 -14.96
C GLU A 326 26.57 44.27 -16.27
N LEU A 327 25.33 43.79 -16.38
CA LEU A 327 24.81 43.14 -17.57
C LEU A 327 24.64 44.09 -18.78
N GLY A 328 24.66 45.41 -18.55
CA GLY A 328 24.56 46.43 -19.59
C GLY A 328 23.28 46.30 -20.42
N ASP A 329 23.42 46.21 -21.75
CA ASP A 329 22.29 46.08 -22.68
C ASP A 329 21.64 44.68 -22.68
N LYS A 330 22.37 43.67 -22.19
CA LYS A 330 21.86 42.30 -22.10
C LYS A 330 20.94 42.19 -20.89
N ARG A 331 19.63 42.24 -21.11
CA ARG A 331 18.63 42.15 -20.02
C ARG A 331 18.45 40.76 -19.42
N THR A 332 19.20 39.76 -19.90
CA THR A 332 19.02 38.36 -19.52
C THR A 332 20.38 37.66 -19.47
N LEU A 333 20.55 36.84 -18.44
CA LEU A 333 21.69 35.95 -18.24
C LEU A 333 21.16 34.52 -18.29
N THR A 334 21.92 33.64 -18.95
CA THR A 334 21.59 32.22 -19.09
C THR A 334 22.79 31.36 -18.68
N ALA A 335 22.51 30.25 -18.01
CA ALA A 335 23.47 29.20 -17.71
C ALA A 335 22.79 27.83 -17.91
N SER A 336 23.55 26.87 -18.41
CA SER A 336 23.11 25.51 -18.70
C SER A 336 23.90 24.53 -17.87
N TYR A 337 23.19 23.68 -17.13
CA TYR A 337 23.76 22.62 -16.31
C TYR A 337 23.35 21.25 -16.84
N GLN A 338 24.16 20.25 -16.60
CA GLN A 338 23.91 18.87 -16.99
C GLN A 338 24.10 17.93 -15.80
N LEU A 339 23.23 16.93 -15.71
CA LEU A 339 23.44 15.77 -14.86
C LEU A 339 24.58 14.93 -15.46
N ALA A 340 25.76 14.98 -14.85
CA ALA A 340 26.96 14.28 -15.30
C ALA A 340 26.93 12.80 -14.91
N SER A 341 26.55 12.49 -13.68
CA SER A 341 26.45 11.12 -13.19
C SER A 341 25.46 10.98 -12.03
N LEU A 342 25.01 9.74 -11.80
CA LEU A 342 24.27 9.35 -10.61
C LEU A 342 25.17 8.51 -9.70
N LEU A 343 25.17 8.83 -8.42
CA LEU A 343 25.82 8.02 -7.39
C LEU A 343 24.94 6.81 -7.10
N ILE A 344 25.55 5.62 -7.12
CA ILE A 344 24.93 4.37 -6.68
C ILE A 344 25.59 4.03 -5.35
N THR A 345 24.83 4.15 -4.27
CA THR A 345 25.26 3.83 -2.90
C THR A 345 24.73 2.48 -2.47
#